data_AF-A0A1E7FUV5-F1
#
_entry.id   AF-A0A1E7FUV5-F1
#
_cell.length_a   1.000
_cell.length_b   1.000
_cell.length_c   1.000
_cell.angle_alpha   90.00
_cell.angle_beta   90.00
_cell.angle_gamma   90.00
#
_symmetry.space_group_name_H-M   'P 1'
#
loop_
_entity.id
_entity.type
_entity.pdbx_description
1 polymer ?
#
loop_
_entity_poly.entity_id
_entity_poly.type
_entity_poly.pdbx_seq_one_letter_code
_entity_poly.pdbx_strand_id
1 'polypeptide(L)'
;MQRRNSLGARQYSSRNIGANDIYISNSPPPLPPPPPPPPTHIGGSTPKSYSGSAASRRVKYSSDDSIGESPVPYSFSCSDDDYELPGSRRPRRSRSLSYRNAAAGGRAKKCRYWMVSCCIFMAIIFVAAYLLVPHYKRVVLDHHLIKQDKILREQEIDLSIRFDSKIAELQKENKELHSKVGNEKELIILNQQLKDEKNRLEFQMKDVSKELQQHYEGQIEILNRHNDHFTTYKKKMQENIQLMSRSALIERYGLGPHFVEMIVQFDSHMGRDDQGSIIVELAPVEDMPHAVYWFLEQVQRKLYDGCSFHRNAAHVIQAGPASNFLSPPDPQLSKRFKDAGFDKILFQEYSPNSPHVKFSLGYSGRPGGPDFYISMQDNSKIHGPGGQNNFEDPEEADTCFAKVVNGFDVVERIHKSPTKKGEYHAMESNIAIVSMTIMKKNDGKQH
;
A
#
# COMPACT_ATOMS: atom_id res chain seq x y z
N MET A 1 -2.27 -17.48 79.81
CA MET A 1 -3.48 -17.04 79.09
C MET A 1 -3.35 -15.57 78.74
N GLN A 2 -3.53 -15.24 77.46
CA GLN A 2 -3.72 -13.92 76.83
C GLN A 2 -2.68 -12.80 77.09
N ARG A 3 -1.80 -12.60 76.10
CA ARG A 3 -1.10 -11.33 75.82
C ARG A 3 -1.97 -10.46 74.91
N ARG A 4 -2.26 -9.22 75.31
CA ARG A 4 -2.74 -8.13 74.45
C ARG A 4 -1.63 -7.09 74.34
N ASN A 5 -1.12 -6.88 73.13
CA ASN A 5 -0.23 -5.77 72.78
C ASN A 5 -1.10 -4.59 72.32
N SER A 6 -1.00 -3.45 73.01
CA SER A 6 -1.55 -2.16 72.61
C SER A 6 -0.55 -1.42 71.71
N LEU A 7 -0.99 -1.08 70.51
CA LEU A 7 -0.27 -0.25 69.54
C LEU A 7 -0.19 1.19 70.03
N GLY A 8 1.04 1.72 70.11
CA GLY A 8 1.32 3.12 70.41
C GLY A 8 1.22 4.00 69.16
N ALA A 9 0.53 5.13 69.30
CA ALA A 9 0.46 6.20 68.33
C ALA A 9 1.85 6.87 68.14
N ARG A 10 2.29 7.02 66.89
CA ARG A 10 3.44 7.88 66.54
C ARG A 10 2.92 9.20 65.97
N GLN A 11 3.29 10.27 66.65
CA GLN A 11 3.16 11.66 66.19
C GLN A 11 4.02 11.87 64.95
N TYR A 12 3.44 12.38 63.87
CA TYR A 12 4.16 12.92 62.72
C TYR A 12 4.49 14.39 62.97
N SER A 13 5.78 14.67 63.13
CA SER A 13 6.35 16.02 63.18
C SER A 13 6.40 16.60 61.77
N SER A 14 5.65 17.67 61.52
CA SER A 14 5.73 18.50 60.32
C SER A 14 7.05 19.29 60.32
N ARG A 15 7.95 18.95 59.38
CA ARG A 15 9.08 19.82 59.04
C ARG A 15 8.70 20.70 57.87
N ASN A 16 8.66 22.02 58.14
CA ASN A 16 8.72 23.08 57.15
C ASN A 16 10.00 22.90 56.29
N ILE A 17 9.82 22.65 55.00
CA ILE A 17 10.89 22.76 54.00
C ILE A 17 10.63 24.09 53.28
N GLY A 18 11.58 25.01 53.45
CA GLY A 18 11.56 26.32 52.83
C GLY A 18 11.61 26.22 51.31
N ALA A 19 10.72 26.96 50.67
CA ALA A 19 10.80 27.28 49.26
C ALA A 19 11.93 28.28 49.06
N ASN A 20 13.08 27.82 48.56
CA ASN A 20 14.00 28.55 47.70
C ASN A 20 15.08 27.56 47.20
N ASP A 21 15.43 27.70 45.92
CA ASP A 21 16.59 27.10 45.24
C ASP A 21 16.49 25.66 44.72
N ILE A 22 15.65 25.42 43.70
CA ILE A 22 15.96 24.45 42.61
C ILE A 22 15.37 24.97 41.28
N TYR A 23 16.06 25.91 40.63
CA TYR A 23 15.91 26.11 39.18
C TYR A 23 16.89 25.15 38.48
N ILE A 24 16.42 23.93 38.18
CA ILE A 24 17.11 23.09 37.20
C ILE A 24 16.84 23.71 35.83
N SER A 25 17.89 24.24 35.21
CA SER A 25 17.89 24.69 33.82
C SER A 25 17.50 23.51 32.93
N ASN A 26 16.25 23.50 32.47
CA ASN A 26 15.75 22.59 31.43
C ASN A 26 16.12 23.15 30.05
N SER A 27 17.41 23.43 29.84
CA SER A 27 17.89 23.72 28.49
C SER A 27 17.88 22.40 27.72
N PRO A 28 17.21 22.32 26.55
CA PRO A 28 17.27 21.12 25.73
C PRO A 28 18.74 20.81 25.37
N PRO A 29 19.12 19.53 25.25
CA PRO A 29 20.47 19.17 24.82
C PRO A 29 20.78 19.84 23.48
N PRO A 30 22.02 20.30 23.26
CA PRO A 30 22.40 20.90 21.99
C PRO A 30 22.15 19.91 20.85
N LEU A 31 21.62 20.43 19.73
CA LEU A 31 21.46 19.64 18.52
C LEU A 31 22.83 19.06 18.08
N PRO A 32 22.87 17.84 17.54
CA PRO A 32 24.09 17.30 16.97
C PRO A 32 24.61 18.23 15.85
N PRO A 33 25.94 18.35 15.68
CA PRO A 33 26.50 19.16 14.62
C PRO A 33 26.03 18.65 13.25
N PRO A 34 25.82 19.54 12.26
CA PRO A 34 25.50 19.13 10.90
C PRO A 34 26.60 18.23 10.35
N PRO A 35 26.27 17.27 9.46
CA PRO A 35 27.28 16.45 8.82
C PRO A 35 28.27 17.33 8.05
N PRO A 36 29.56 16.92 7.97
CA PRO A 36 30.54 17.67 7.22
C PRO A 36 30.10 17.81 5.75
N PRO A 37 30.36 18.97 5.11
CA PRO A 37 30.05 19.14 3.70
C PRO A 37 30.80 18.08 2.88
N PRO A 38 30.20 17.58 1.79
CA PRO A 38 30.88 16.66 0.89
C PRO A 38 32.19 17.29 0.41
N PRO A 39 33.26 16.49 0.22
CA PRO A 39 34.55 17.00 -0.21
C PRO A 39 34.40 17.79 -1.51
N THR A 40 34.70 19.07 -1.45
CA THR A 40 34.78 19.94 -2.63
C THR A 40 35.89 19.40 -3.52
N HIS A 41 35.52 18.90 -4.69
CA HIS A 41 36.46 18.62 -5.77
C HIS A 41 37.16 19.93 -6.16
N ILE A 42 38.39 20.08 -5.67
CA ILE A 42 39.33 21.11 -6.08
C ILE A 42 39.95 20.67 -7.41
N GLY A 43 39.82 21.52 -8.43
CA GLY A 43 40.85 21.67 -9.46
C GLY A 43 40.56 21.00 -10.81
N GLY A 44 40.02 21.78 -11.73
CA GLY A 44 40.05 21.52 -13.16
C GLY A 44 40.06 22.84 -13.93
N SER A 45 41.26 23.34 -14.20
CA SER A 45 41.59 24.58 -14.90
C SER A 45 40.85 24.77 -16.23
N THR A 46 40.16 25.90 -16.40
CA THR A 46 39.68 26.40 -17.69
C THR A 46 40.75 27.27 -18.36
N PRO A 47 41.08 27.09 -19.65
CA PRO A 47 41.84 28.06 -20.41
C PRO A 47 40.92 29.04 -21.16
N LYS A 48 41.19 30.32 -20.91
CA LYS A 48 41.20 31.48 -21.83
C LYS A 48 40.09 31.62 -22.86
N SER A 49 39.29 32.65 -22.62
CA SER A 49 38.47 33.39 -23.58
C SER A 49 39.24 33.79 -24.85
N TYR A 50 38.67 33.47 -26.02
CA TYR A 50 38.94 34.16 -27.27
C TYR A 50 37.64 34.72 -27.85
N SER A 51 37.66 36.01 -28.12
CA SER A 51 36.68 36.78 -28.87
C SER A 51 36.62 36.31 -30.33
N GLY A 52 35.42 36.10 -30.87
CA GLY A 52 35.24 35.79 -32.29
C GLY A 52 33.78 35.89 -32.74
N SER A 53 33.57 36.71 -33.75
CA SER A 53 32.28 37.15 -34.29
C SER A 53 31.55 36.10 -35.15
N ALA A 54 30.22 36.25 -35.20
CA ALA A 54 29.25 35.89 -36.24
C ALA A 54 29.64 34.85 -37.33
N ALA A 55 28.87 33.76 -37.40
CA ALA A 55 28.23 33.29 -38.64
C ALA A 55 27.23 32.17 -38.35
N SER A 56 25.98 32.41 -38.73
CA SER A 56 24.91 31.41 -38.74
C SER A 56 25.18 30.37 -39.82
N ARG A 57 25.35 29.10 -39.44
CA ARG A 57 25.32 27.96 -40.38
C ARG A 57 24.48 26.83 -39.82
N ARG A 58 23.37 26.60 -40.52
CA ARG A 58 22.42 25.51 -40.38
C ARG A 58 23.11 24.20 -40.80
N VAL A 59 23.29 23.27 -39.86
CA VAL A 59 23.76 21.91 -40.16
C VAL A 59 22.73 20.92 -39.66
N LYS A 60 22.23 20.09 -40.58
CA LYS A 60 21.37 18.94 -40.33
C LYS A 60 22.19 17.86 -39.63
N TYR A 61 21.69 17.34 -38.49
CA TYR A 61 22.23 16.13 -37.90
C TYR A 61 21.50 14.91 -38.46
N SER A 62 22.30 14.04 -39.07
CA SER A 62 22.03 12.64 -39.33
C SER A 62 22.29 11.87 -38.05
N SER A 63 21.36 11.03 -37.63
CA SER A 63 21.49 10.12 -36.49
C SER A 63 21.81 8.73 -37.00
N ASP A 64 23.04 8.30 -36.81
CA ASP A 64 23.44 6.90 -36.65
C ASP A 64 24.75 6.92 -35.89
N ASP A 65 24.75 6.35 -34.68
CA ASP A 65 25.80 5.43 -34.27
C ASP A 65 25.41 4.74 -32.95
N SER A 66 25.33 3.43 -33.09
CA SER A 66 25.16 2.40 -32.08
C SER A 66 26.43 2.23 -31.25
N ILE A 67 26.29 2.24 -29.92
CA ILE A 67 27.29 1.67 -28.99
C ILE A 67 26.82 0.27 -28.62
N GLY A 68 27.70 -0.70 -28.88
CA GLY A 68 27.58 -2.09 -28.46
C GLY A 68 28.07 -2.28 -27.03
N GLU A 69 27.41 -3.20 -26.33
CA GLU A 69 27.92 -3.83 -25.12
C GLU A 69 28.22 -5.30 -25.43
N SER A 70 29.41 -5.75 -25.01
CA SER A 70 29.77 -7.16 -24.88
C SER A 70 29.59 -7.58 -23.40
N PRO A 71 29.09 -8.80 -23.12
CA PRO A 71 28.76 -9.24 -21.76
C PRO A 71 29.87 -10.12 -21.14
N VAL A 72 29.92 -10.11 -19.81
CA VAL A 72 30.58 -11.14 -18.98
C VAL A 72 29.76 -11.35 -17.70
N PRO A 73 29.88 -12.49 -17.01
CA PRO A 73 28.75 -13.40 -16.84
C PRO A 73 28.35 -13.58 -15.37
N TYR A 74 27.13 -14.06 -15.13
CA TYR A 74 26.83 -14.76 -13.89
C TYR A 74 26.04 -16.02 -14.18
N SER A 75 26.66 -17.14 -13.81
CA SER A 75 26.05 -18.44 -13.66
C SER A 75 25.11 -18.45 -12.46
N PHE A 76 23.88 -18.94 -12.66
CA PHE A 76 23.27 -19.87 -11.71
C PHE A 76 22.25 -20.78 -12.41
N SER A 77 22.22 -22.00 -11.93
CA SER A 77 21.56 -23.21 -12.40
C SER A 77 20.05 -23.07 -12.64
N CYS A 78 19.62 -23.57 -13.80
CA CYS A 78 18.24 -23.92 -14.10
C CYS A 78 17.83 -25.23 -13.42
N SER A 79 16.59 -25.25 -12.96
CA SER A 79 15.68 -26.40 -13.09
C SER A 79 14.34 -25.84 -13.55
N ASP A 80 14.20 -25.84 -14.89
CA ASP A 80 13.06 -26.17 -15.77
C ASP A 80 11.68 -26.41 -15.10
N ASP A 81 10.53 -25.99 -15.64
CA ASP A 81 10.10 -26.02 -17.05
C ASP A 81 9.22 -24.82 -17.48
N ASP A 82 9.55 -24.32 -18.69
CA ASP A 82 9.05 -23.17 -19.46
C ASP A 82 7.70 -23.45 -20.19
N TYR A 83 6.74 -22.52 -20.33
CA TYR A 83 6.67 -21.30 -21.17
C TYR A 83 6.71 -21.50 -22.70
N GLU A 84 5.67 -21.03 -23.39
CA GLU A 84 5.72 -20.22 -24.64
C GLU A 84 4.34 -19.54 -24.84
N LEU A 85 4.11 -18.31 -25.32
CA LEU A 85 4.87 -17.09 -25.65
C LEU A 85 3.83 -15.96 -25.95
N PRO A 86 4.17 -14.66 -25.85
CA PRO A 86 3.29 -13.56 -26.30
C PRO A 86 3.89 -12.64 -27.41
N GLY A 87 3.09 -12.41 -28.46
CA GLY A 87 2.83 -11.07 -29.05
C GLY A 87 3.54 -10.62 -30.34
N SER A 88 2.77 -10.27 -31.40
CA SER A 88 2.93 -8.99 -32.14
C SER A 88 1.77 -8.62 -33.09
N ARG A 89 1.32 -7.34 -32.97
CA ARG A 89 0.80 -6.31 -33.93
C ARG A 89 -0.21 -6.63 -35.09
N ARG A 90 -1.41 -5.99 -34.99
CA ARG A 90 -2.34 -5.27 -35.96
C ARG A 90 -2.35 -5.64 -37.48
N PRO A 91 -3.49 -5.54 -38.25
CA PRO A 91 -4.41 -4.36 -38.27
C PRO A 91 -5.92 -4.54 -38.65
N ARG A 92 -6.68 -3.45 -38.42
CA ARG A 92 -7.84 -2.87 -39.16
C ARG A 92 -8.91 -3.75 -39.88
N ARG A 93 -10.16 -3.37 -39.57
CA ARG A 93 -11.44 -3.30 -40.36
C ARG A 93 -12.50 -4.26 -39.80
N SER A 94 -13.52 -3.78 -39.10
CA SER A 94 -14.72 -3.02 -39.54
C SER A 94 -15.96 -3.92 -39.54
N ARG A 95 -17.07 -3.35 -39.06
CA ARG A 95 -18.47 -3.79 -39.24
C ARG A 95 -18.91 -4.94 -38.32
N SER A 96 -19.65 -4.65 -37.26
CA SER A 96 -21.09 -4.33 -37.22
C SER A 96 -21.96 -5.51 -37.64
N LEU A 97 -22.80 -5.99 -36.72
CA LEU A 97 -24.17 -6.50 -36.91
C LEU A 97 -24.56 -7.16 -35.57
N SER A 98 -25.28 -6.50 -34.66
CA SER A 98 -26.72 -6.20 -34.72
C SER A 98 -27.54 -7.39 -35.23
N TYR A 99 -28.04 -8.20 -34.29
CA TYR A 99 -29.32 -8.90 -34.43
C TYR A 99 -30.07 -8.65 -33.12
N ARG A 100 -30.92 -7.62 -33.04
CA ARG A 100 -32.33 -7.58 -33.47
C ARG A 100 -33.13 -8.81 -33.04
N ASN A 101 -33.87 -8.56 -31.95
CA ASN A 101 -35.16 -9.14 -31.64
C ASN A 101 -36.08 -9.23 -32.88
N ALA A 102 -36.70 -10.39 -33.07
CA ALA A 102 -38.01 -10.58 -33.69
C ALA A 102 -38.57 -11.87 -33.05
N ALA A 103 -39.51 -11.78 -32.10
CA ALA A 103 -40.95 -11.54 -32.28
C ALA A 103 -41.68 -12.69 -32.99
N ALA A 104 -42.77 -13.11 -32.33
CA ALA A 104 -43.84 -14.01 -32.79
C ALA A 104 -43.41 -15.48 -32.97
N GLY A 105 -44.16 -16.49 -32.54
CA GLY A 105 -45.56 -16.57 -32.17
C GLY A 105 -46.08 -17.94 -32.65
N GLY A 106 -47.10 -18.48 -32.00
CA GLY A 106 -47.99 -19.45 -32.64
C GLY A 106 -47.74 -20.94 -32.34
N ARG A 107 -48.52 -21.43 -31.37
CA ARG A 107 -49.41 -22.62 -31.47
C ARG A 107 -48.95 -23.84 -32.30
N ALA A 108 -48.60 -24.87 -31.55
CA ALA A 108 -49.39 -26.10 -31.37
C ALA A 108 -49.79 -26.96 -32.60
N LYS A 109 -49.32 -28.21 -32.53
CA LYS A 109 -49.94 -29.48 -32.97
C LYS A 109 -49.88 -29.86 -34.46
N LYS A 110 -48.91 -30.74 -34.79
CA LYS A 110 -49.08 -32.09 -35.40
C LYS A 110 -47.74 -32.54 -36.01
N CYS A 111 -46.94 -33.33 -35.30
CA CYS A 111 -45.76 -33.96 -35.89
C CYS A 111 -45.43 -35.29 -35.19
N ARG A 112 -46.12 -36.38 -35.55
CA ARG A 112 -45.81 -37.75 -35.09
C ARG A 112 -45.35 -38.71 -36.20
N TYR A 113 -45.44 -38.32 -37.47
CA TYR A 113 -45.02 -39.21 -38.59
C TYR A 113 -43.66 -38.88 -39.22
N TRP A 114 -43.10 -37.68 -38.99
CA TRP A 114 -41.73 -37.36 -39.45
C TRP A 114 -40.64 -38.03 -38.62
N MET A 115 -40.93 -38.39 -37.36
CA MET A 115 -39.93 -39.05 -36.49
C MET A 115 -39.55 -40.44 -36.98
N VAL A 116 -40.47 -41.23 -37.54
CA VAL A 116 -40.16 -42.62 -37.92
C VAL A 116 -39.24 -42.67 -39.16
N SER A 117 -39.48 -41.81 -40.16
CA SER A 117 -38.60 -41.71 -41.34
C SER A 117 -37.21 -41.17 -40.97
N CYS A 118 -37.16 -40.22 -40.03
CA CYS A 118 -35.89 -39.72 -39.47
C CYS A 118 -35.15 -40.82 -38.70
N CYS A 119 -35.85 -41.67 -37.93
CA CYS A 119 -35.23 -42.78 -37.21
C CYS A 119 -34.63 -43.85 -38.14
N ILE A 120 -35.29 -44.18 -39.26
CA ILE A 120 -34.76 -45.16 -40.23
C ILE A 120 -33.57 -44.58 -40.99
N PHE A 121 -33.64 -43.33 -41.42
CA PHE A 121 -32.51 -42.66 -42.08
C PHE A 121 -31.31 -42.52 -41.13
N MET A 122 -31.55 -42.17 -39.86
CA MET A 122 -30.53 -42.17 -38.83
C MET A 122 -29.99 -43.57 -38.58
N ALA A 123 -30.82 -44.62 -38.57
CA ALA A 123 -30.36 -46.00 -38.43
C ALA A 123 -29.45 -46.43 -39.59
N ILE A 124 -29.78 -46.07 -40.84
CA ILE A 124 -28.93 -46.34 -42.02
C ILE A 124 -27.62 -45.54 -41.93
N ILE A 125 -27.67 -44.27 -41.53
CA ILE A 125 -26.46 -43.48 -41.26
C ILE A 125 -25.65 -44.10 -40.13
N PHE A 126 -26.28 -44.60 -39.07
CA PHE A 126 -25.60 -45.24 -37.96
C PHE A 126 -24.97 -46.57 -38.39
N VAL A 127 -25.63 -47.38 -39.23
CA VAL A 127 -25.06 -48.63 -39.75
C VAL A 127 -23.94 -48.34 -40.75
N ALA A 128 -24.11 -47.39 -41.66
CA ALA A 128 -23.07 -46.95 -42.58
C ALA A 128 -21.88 -46.36 -41.82
N ALA A 129 -22.11 -45.53 -40.80
CA ALA A 129 -21.07 -45.05 -39.89
C ALA A 129 -20.45 -46.22 -39.12
N TYR A 130 -21.24 -47.17 -38.63
CA TYR A 130 -20.72 -48.32 -37.87
C TYR A 130 -19.87 -49.26 -38.72
N LEU A 131 -20.08 -49.32 -40.04
CA LEU A 131 -19.28 -50.16 -40.95
C LEU A 131 -18.13 -49.39 -41.62
N LEU A 132 -18.37 -48.15 -42.05
CA LEU A 132 -17.37 -47.32 -42.71
C LEU A 132 -16.38 -46.69 -41.72
N VAL A 133 -16.81 -46.33 -40.50
CA VAL A 133 -15.89 -45.73 -39.53
C VAL A 133 -14.81 -46.72 -39.09
N PRO A 134 -15.06 -48.01 -38.80
CA PRO A 134 -13.99 -48.96 -38.50
C PRO A 134 -13.08 -49.25 -39.70
N HIS A 135 -13.62 -49.30 -40.92
CA HIS A 135 -12.82 -49.51 -42.12
C HIS A 135 -11.95 -48.29 -42.44
N TYR A 136 -12.52 -47.09 -42.40
CA TYR A 136 -11.79 -45.84 -42.55
C TYR A 136 -10.76 -45.67 -41.45
N LYS A 137 -11.11 -46.00 -40.19
CA LYS A 137 -10.15 -46.04 -39.07
C LYS A 137 -9.02 -47.02 -39.36
N ARG A 138 -9.28 -48.23 -39.86
CA ARG A 138 -8.20 -49.17 -40.23
C ARG A 138 -7.30 -48.63 -41.34
N VAL A 139 -7.86 -48.14 -42.44
CA VAL A 139 -7.04 -47.61 -43.56
C VAL A 139 -6.22 -46.40 -43.15
N VAL A 140 -6.82 -45.47 -42.38
CA VAL A 140 -6.11 -44.31 -41.85
C VAL A 140 -5.06 -44.73 -40.82
N LEU A 141 -5.37 -45.72 -39.99
CA LEU A 141 -4.42 -46.26 -39.00
C LEU A 141 -3.25 -46.97 -39.70
N ASP A 142 -3.51 -47.80 -40.71
CA ASP A 142 -2.48 -48.49 -41.49
C ASP A 142 -1.60 -47.50 -42.26
N HIS A 143 -2.19 -46.46 -42.86
CA HIS A 143 -1.42 -45.40 -43.49
C HIS A 143 -0.60 -44.60 -42.47
N HIS A 144 -1.13 -44.37 -41.27
CA HIS A 144 -0.38 -43.75 -40.18
C HIS A 144 0.75 -44.65 -39.65
N LEU A 145 0.51 -45.96 -39.53
CA LEU A 145 1.50 -46.93 -39.10
C LEU A 145 2.62 -47.08 -40.13
N ILE A 146 2.30 -47.13 -41.43
CA ILE A 146 3.31 -47.14 -42.51
C ILE A 146 4.12 -45.83 -42.49
N LYS A 147 3.46 -44.69 -42.28
CA LYS A 147 4.16 -43.40 -42.18
C LYS A 147 5.05 -43.34 -40.93
N GLN A 148 4.60 -43.87 -39.79
CA GLN A 148 5.41 -43.96 -38.58
C GLN A 148 6.56 -44.94 -38.73
N ASP A 149 6.36 -46.09 -39.36
CA ASP A 149 7.41 -47.07 -39.64
C ASP A 149 8.48 -46.50 -40.58
N LYS A 150 8.08 -45.71 -41.59
CA LYS A 150 9.02 -45.00 -42.44
C LYS A 150 9.83 -43.95 -41.66
N ILE A 151 9.17 -43.17 -40.80
CA ILE A 151 9.85 -42.20 -39.93
C ILE A 151 10.79 -42.91 -38.96
N LEU A 152 10.39 -44.04 -38.39
CA LEU A 152 11.20 -44.86 -37.49
C LEU A 152 12.43 -45.41 -38.20
N ARG A 153 12.31 -45.94 -39.42
CA ARG A 153 13.46 -46.41 -40.22
C ARG A 153 14.38 -45.27 -40.63
N GLU A 154 13.84 -44.11 -41.00
CA GLU A 154 14.65 -42.93 -41.30
C GLU A 154 15.39 -42.43 -40.05
N GLN A 155 14.74 -42.46 -38.89
CA GLN A 155 15.38 -42.17 -37.60
C GLN A 155 16.42 -43.22 -37.24
N GLU A 156 16.16 -44.50 -37.46
CA GLU A 156 17.12 -45.58 -37.19
C GLU A 156 18.35 -45.47 -38.09
N ILE A 157 18.18 -45.11 -39.36
CA ILE A 157 19.29 -44.87 -40.29
C ILE A 157 20.07 -43.60 -39.89
N ASP A 158 19.39 -42.50 -39.55
CA ASP A 158 20.07 -41.28 -39.06
C ASP A 158 20.83 -41.56 -37.75
N LEU A 159 20.23 -42.35 -36.85
CA LEU A 159 20.86 -42.77 -35.61
C LEU A 159 22.05 -43.70 -35.87
N SER A 160 21.93 -44.64 -36.81
CA SER A 160 23.04 -45.52 -37.22
C SER A 160 24.18 -44.72 -37.83
N ILE A 161 23.89 -43.75 -38.71
CA ILE A 161 24.91 -42.87 -39.30
C ILE A 161 25.57 -42.00 -38.22
N ARG A 162 24.80 -41.48 -37.26
CA ARG A 162 25.35 -40.76 -36.11
C ARG A 162 26.21 -41.67 -35.24
N PHE A 163 25.80 -42.92 -35.02
CA PHE A 163 26.60 -43.89 -34.27
C PHE A 163 27.87 -44.28 -35.01
N ASP A 164 27.82 -44.54 -36.31
CA ASP A 164 29.01 -44.85 -37.10
C ASP A 164 29.96 -43.66 -37.19
N SER A 165 29.43 -42.44 -37.34
CA SER A 165 30.20 -41.20 -37.26
C SER A 165 30.82 -41.02 -35.87
N LYS A 166 30.08 -41.34 -34.80
CA LYS A 166 30.57 -41.27 -33.43
C LYS A 166 31.60 -42.37 -33.14
N ILE A 167 31.44 -43.56 -33.69
CA ILE A 167 32.41 -44.67 -33.58
C ILE A 167 33.69 -44.29 -34.32
N ALA A 168 33.60 -43.71 -35.52
CA ALA A 168 34.77 -43.23 -36.26
C ALA A 168 35.47 -42.07 -35.53
N GLU A 169 34.71 -41.14 -34.95
CA GLU A 169 35.23 -40.07 -34.10
C GLU A 169 35.92 -40.65 -32.85
N LEU A 170 35.28 -41.58 -32.15
CA LEU A 170 35.85 -42.26 -30.98
C LEU A 170 37.07 -43.10 -31.34
N GLN A 171 37.12 -43.76 -32.50
CA GLN A 171 38.29 -44.50 -32.96
C GLN A 171 39.46 -43.56 -33.31
N LYS A 172 39.16 -42.38 -33.85
CA LYS A 172 40.15 -41.31 -34.08
C LYS A 172 40.65 -40.76 -32.74
N GLU A 173 39.74 -40.47 -31.81
CA GLU A 173 40.04 -40.01 -30.46
C GLU A 173 40.84 -41.06 -29.67
N ASN A 174 40.55 -42.35 -29.84
CA ASN A 174 41.25 -43.46 -29.18
C ASN A 174 42.67 -43.67 -29.77
N LYS A 175 42.85 -43.48 -31.08
CA LYS A 175 44.19 -43.39 -31.70
C LYS A 175 44.98 -42.17 -31.22
N GLU A 176 44.30 -41.04 -30.99
CA GLU A 176 44.89 -39.83 -30.40
C GLU A 176 45.19 -40.01 -28.91
N LEU A 177 44.34 -40.73 -28.17
CA LEU A 177 44.52 -41.11 -26.77
C LEU A 177 45.72 -42.05 -26.62
N HIS A 178 45.90 -43.01 -27.52
CA HIS A 178 47.08 -43.89 -27.52
C HIS A 178 48.40 -43.14 -27.81
N SER A 179 48.38 -42.00 -28.51
CA SER A 179 49.55 -41.09 -28.56
C SER A 179 49.65 -40.20 -27.32
N LYS A 180 48.53 -39.91 -26.66
CA LYS A 180 48.44 -39.24 -25.35
C LYS A 180 48.68 -40.18 -24.15
N VAL A 181 48.94 -41.49 -24.29
CA VAL A 181 49.30 -42.36 -23.14
C VAL A 181 50.68 -42.01 -22.57
N GLY A 182 51.57 -41.39 -23.37
CA GLY A 182 52.75 -40.68 -22.85
C GLY A 182 52.37 -39.42 -22.04
N ASN A 183 51.26 -38.78 -22.40
CA ASN A 183 50.67 -37.62 -21.73
C ASN A 183 49.68 -38.01 -20.60
N GLU A 184 49.34 -39.29 -20.40
CA GLU A 184 48.34 -39.73 -19.40
C GLU A 184 48.87 -39.50 -17.99
N LYS A 185 50.16 -39.74 -17.78
CA LYS A 185 50.85 -39.40 -16.53
C LYS A 185 50.85 -37.89 -16.29
N GLU A 186 51.07 -37.08 -17.33
CA GLU A 186 50.99 -35.62 -17.24
C GLU A 186 49.55 -35.16 -16.95
N LEU A 187 48.54 -35.82 -17.52
CA LEU A 187 47.12 -35.53 -17.31
C LEU A 187 46.68 -35.88 -15.88
N ILE A 188 47.21 -36.96 -15.30
CA ILE A 188 46.98 -37.33 -13.90
C ILE A 188 47.58 -36.26 -12.97
N ILE A 189 48.82 -35.83 -13.24
CA ILE A 189 49.48 -34.76 -12.47
C ILE A 189 48.69 -33.46 -12.58
N LEU A 190 48.25 -33.09 -13.79
CA LEU A 190 47.47 -31.88 -14.03
C LEU A 190 46.08 -31.93 -13.37
N ASN A 191 45.38 -33.06 -13.43
CA ASN A 191 44.10 -33.23 -12.73
C ASN A 191 44.26 -33.12 -11.21
N GLN A 192 45.36 -33.65 -10.67
CA GLN A 192 45.66 -33.50 -9.25
C GLN A 192 45.92 -32.03 -8.90
N GLN A 193 46.70 -31.31 -9.71
CA GLN A 193 46.92 -29.86 -9.55
C GLN A 193 45.61 -29.06 -9.63
N LEU A 194 44.75 -29.33 -10.61
CA LEU A 194 43.44 -28.69 -10.75
C LEU A 194 42.52 -29.00 -9.57
N LYS A 195 42.58 -30.23 -9.03
CA LYS A 195 41.81 -30.61 -7.84
C LYS A 195 42.28 -29.85 -6.60
N ASP A 196 43.59 -29.71 -6.43
CA ASP A 196 44.18 -28.97 -5.31
C ASP A 196 43.91 -27.46 -5.44
N GLU A 197 43.97 -26.90 -6.65
CA GLU A 197 43.60 -25.51 -6.94
C GLU A 197 42.10 -25.27 -6.71
N LYS A 198 41.23 -26.18 -7.16
CA LYS A 198 39.79 -26.12 -6.88
C LYS A 198 39.52 -26.10 -5.38
N ASN A 199 40.12 -27.02 -4.62
CA ASN A 199 39.96 -27.08 -3.17
C ASN A 199 40.44 -25.77 -2.49
N ARG A 200 41.55 -25.19 -2.98
CA ARG A 200 42.06 -23.91 -2.51
C ARG A 200 41.08 -22.77 -2.80
N LEU A 201 40.52 -22.71 -3.99
CA LEU A 201 39.53 -21.69 -4.37
C LEU A 201 38.23 -21.85 -3.58
N GLU A 202 37.75 -23.08 -3.38
CA GLU A 202 36.56 -23.34 -2.54
C GLU A 202 36.78 -22.88 -1.10
N PHE A 203 37.99 -23.10 -0.55
CA PHE A 203 38.36 -22.59 0.77
C PHE A 203 38.36 -21.05 0.81
N GLN A 204 38.97 -20.39 -0.18
CA GLN A 204 38.99 -18.93 -0.29
C GLN A 204 37.57 -18.35 -0.45
N MET A 205 36.71 -18.97 -1.27
CA MET A 205 35.31 -18.55 -1.43
C MET A 205 34.53 -18.66 -0.13
N LYS A 206 34.77 -19.71 0.66
CA LYS A 206 34.12 -19.90 1.97
C LYS A 206 34.55 -18.81 2.97
N ASP A 207 35.83 -18.46 2.99
CA ASP A 207 36.34 -17.39 3.85
C ASP A 207 35.74 -16.03 3.44
N VAL A 208 35.75 -15.69 2.14
CA VAL A 208 35.14 -14.45 1.62
C VAL A 208 33.63 -14.41 1.90
N SER A 209 32.91 -15.52 1.72
CA SER A 209 31.47 -15.60 2.03
C SER A 209 31.20 -15.36 3.51
N LYS A 210 32.07 -15.87 4.40
CA LYS A 210 31.93 -15.69 5.85
C LYS A 210 32.22 -14.24 6.25
N GLU A 211 33.26 -13.63 5.70
CA GLU A 211 33.58 -12.20 5.91
C GLU A 211 32.44 -11.30 5.42
N LEU A 212 31.89 -11.60 4.24
CA LEU A 212 30.77 -10.86 3.67
C LEU A 212 29.50 -10.99 4.53
N GLN A 213 29.20 -12.20 5.02
CA GLN A 213 28.09 -12.43 5.93
C GLN A 213 28.26 -11.64 7.24
N GLN A 214 29.45 -11.69 7.86
CA GLN A 214 29.75 -10.93 9.08
C GLN A 214 29.63 -9.41 8.86
N HIS A 215 30.08 -8.93 7.70
CA HIS A 215 29.95 -7.52 7.33
C HIS A 215 28.47 -7.10 7.19
N TYR A 216 27.63 -7.89 6.53
CA TYR A 216 26.20 -7.59 6.42
C TYR A 216 25.48 -7.68 7.77
N GLU A 217 25.79 -8.68 8.60
CA GLU A 217 25.26 -8.79 9.96
C GLU A 217 25.60 -7.54 10.78
N GLY A 218 26.84 -7.05 10.70
CA GLY A 218 27.26 -5.81 11.35
C GLY A 218 26.52 -4.56 10.84
N GLN A 219 26.27 -4.46 9.54
CA GLN A 219 25.48 -3.35 8.97
C GLN A 219 24.01 -3.39 9.41
N ILE A 220 23.41 -4.58 9.43
CA ILE A 220 22.02 -4.78 9.92
C ILE A 220 21.92 -4.39 11.39
N GLU A 221 22.89 -4.77 12.22
CA GLU A 221 22.92 -4.39 13.64
C GLU A 221 23.03 -2.87 13.84
N ILE A 222 23.88 -2.19 13.06
CA ILE A 222 23.98 -0.72 13.10
C ILE A 222 22.66 -0.07 12.69
N LEU A 223 22.03 -0.57 11.62
CA LEU A 223 20.75 -0.05 11.13
C LEU A 223 19.63 -0.24 12.15
N ASN A 224 19.55 -1.40 12.80
CA ASN A 224 18.58 -1.68 13.85
C ASN A 224 18.76 -0.73 15.05
N ARG A 225 20.00 -0.51 15.51
CA ARG A 225 20.29 0.44 16.60
C ARG A 225 19.89 1.87 16.24
N HIS A 226 20.09 2.31 15.00
CA HIS A 226 19.61 3.60 14.53
C HIS A 226 18.08 3.67 14.52
N ASN A 227 17.40 2.63 14.04
CA ASN A 227 15.95 2.57 14.03
C ASN A 227 15.35 2.62 15.46
N ASP A 228 15.94 1.91 16.41
CA ASP A 228 15.55 1.95 17.83
C ASP A 228 15.73 3.35 18.43
N HIS A 229 16.83 4.02 18.08
CA HIS A 229 17.09 5.39 18.50
C HIS A 229 16.06 6.37 17.94
N PHE A 230 15.75 6.28 16.64
CA PHE A 230 14.72 7.11 16.00
C PHE A 230 13.33 6.85 16.58
N THR A 231 12.99 5.60 16.87
CA THR A 231 11.71 5.22 17.50
C THR A 231 11.59 5.81 18.90
N THR A 232 12.66 5.71 19.71
CA THR A 232 12.72 6.32 21.04
C THR A 232 12.61 7.85 20.98
N TYR A 233 13.28 8.47 20.01
CA TYR A 233 13.24 9.91 19.80
C TYR A 233 11.85 10.39 19.35
N LYS A 234 11.22 9.69 18.39
CA LYS A 234 9.83 9.92 17.94
C LYS A 234 8.87 9.92 19.13
N LYS A 235 8.93 8.87 19.96
CA LYS A 235 8.07 8.74 21.15
C LYS A 235 8.26 9.90 22.13
N LYS A 236 9.49 10.26 22.46
CA LYS A 236 9.78 11.41 23.35
C LYS A 236 9.26 12.73 22.77
N MET A 237 9.37 12.91 21.46
CA MET A 237 8.85 14.10 20.79
C MET A 237 7.32 14.16 20.87
N GLN A 238 6.63 13.04 20.65
CA GLN A 238 5.17 12.94 20.81
C GLN A 238 4.76 13.26 22.25
N GLU A 239 5.38 12.64 23.25
CA GLU A 239 5.12 12.90 24.68
C GLU A 239 5.29 14.39 25.04
N ASN A 240 6.34 15.03 24.55
CA ASN A 240 6.57 16.46 24.76
C ASN A 240 5.49 17.32 24.10
N ILE A 241 5.09 17.00 22.86
CA ILE A 241 4.00 17.71 22.17
C ILE A 241 2.68 17.53 22.91
N GLN A 242 2.38 16.33 23.41
CA GLN A 242 1.19 16.06 24.23
C GLN A 242 1.19 16.90 25.50
N LEU A 243 2.32 16.97 26.21
CA LEU A 243 2.47 17.78 27.42
C LEU A 243 2.25 19.28 27.16
N MET A 244 2.85 19.80 26.08
CA MET A 244 2.67 21.19 25.66
C MET A 244 1.22 21.47 25.26
N SER A 245 0.62 20.59 24.45
CA SER A 245 -0.78 20.71 24.00
C SER A 245 -1.74 20.65 25.18
N ARG A 246 -1.51 19.75 26.13
CA ARG A 246 -2.29 19.65 27.38
C ARG A 246 -2.24 20.95 28.17
N SER A 247 -1.05 21.52 28.35
CA SER A 247 -0.87 22.77 29.09
C SER A 247 -1.62 23.92 28.41
N ALA A 248 -1.45 24.08 27.10
CA ALA A 248 -2.13 25.10 26.30
C ALA A 248 -3.65 24.93 26.27
N LEU A 249 -4.13 23.69 26.19
CA LEU A 249 -5.55 23.34 26.24
C LEU A 249 -6.16 23.74 27.58
N ILE A 250 -5.53 23.37 28.70
CA ILE A 250 -6.02 23.68 30.04
C ILE A 250 -6.00 25.19 30.27
N GLU A 251 -4.92 25.88 29.89
CA GLU A 251 -4.79 27.33 30.02
C GLU A 251 -5.89 28.07 29.25
N ARG A 252 -6.20 27.62 28.03
CA ARG A 252 -7.12 28.33 27.13
C ARG A 252 -8.58 27.93 27.28
N TYR A 253 -8.85 26.64 27.47
CA TYR A 253 -10.19 26.04 27.44
C TYR A 253 -10.59 25.37 28.76
N GLY A 254 -9.70 25.32 29.76
CA GLY A 254 -9.93 24.66 31.04
C GLY A 254 -9.79 23.14 30.99
N LEU A 255 -10.00 22.49 32.14
CA LEU A 255 -9.83 21.03 32.31
C LEU A 255 -10.86 20.17 31.55
N GLY A 256 -11.95 20.77 31.05
CA GLY A 256 -13.06 20.05 30.44
C GLY A 256 -14.10 19.51 31.44
N PRO A 257 -14.99 18.58 31.01
CA PRO A 257 -15.13 18.10 29.63
C PRO A 257 -15.46 19.25 28.66
N HIS A 258 -14.98 19.13 27.42
CA HIS A 258 -15.22 20.13 26.37
C HIS A 258 -16.32 19.66 25.43
N PHE A 259 -17.21 20.58 25.08
CA PHE A 259 -18.31 20.31 24.15
C PHE A 259 -18.23 21.27 22.97
N VAL A 260 -18.53 20.75 21.78
CA VAL A 260 -18.67 21.55 20.56
C VAL A 260 -20.06 21.31 19.99
N GLU A 261 -20.78 22.39 19.76
CA GLU A 261 -22.03 22.38 19.00
C GLU A 261 -21.72 22.62 17.52
N MET A 262 -22.26 21.76 16.67
CA MET A 262 -22.18 21.84 15.22
C MET A 262 -23.58 22.03 14.65
N ILE A 263 -23.80 23.18 14.00
CA ILE A 263 -25.05 23.47 13.30
C ILE A 263 -24.88 23.07 11.84
N VAL A 264 -25.76 22.21 11.35
CA VAL A 264 -25.78 21.73 9.97
C VAL A 264 -27.04 22.16 9.25
N GLN A 265 -26.97 22.37 7.94
CA GLN A 265 -28.12 22.65 7.08
C GLN A 265 -28.25 21.56 6.01
N PHE A 266 -29.47 21.04 5.84
CA PHE A 266 -29.81 20.14 4.75
C PHE A 266 -30.32 20.92 3.54
N ASP A 267 -29.97 20.46 2.34
CA ASP A 267 -30.49 21.11 1.13
C ASP A 267 -31.99 20.82 1.00
N SER A 268 -32.75 21.84 0.59
CA SER A 268 -34.17 21.77 0.24
C SER A 268 -34.56 20.55 -0.60
N HIS A 269 -33.71 20.10 -1.55
CA HIS A 269 -34.02 18.93 -2.38
C HIS A 269 -33.95 17.59 -1.62
N MET A 270 -33.44 17.59 -0.39
CA MET A 270 -33.42 16.44 0.52
C MET A 270 -34.70 16.34 1.38
N GLY A 271 -35.75 17.09 1.01
CA GLY A 271 -37.11 16.93 1.51
C GLY A 271 -37.54 17.97 2.55
N ARG A 272 -36.60 18.60 3.27
CA ARG A 272 -36.83 19.75 4.15
C ARG A 272 -35.58 20.63 4.18
N ASP A 273 -35.80 21.92 3.99
CA ASP A 273 -34.77 22.96 4.19
C ASP A 273 -34.78 23.35 5.68
N ASP A 274 -34.13 22.54 6.50
CA ASP A 274 -34.07 22.70 7.95
C ASP A 274 -32.65 22.51 8.49
N GLN A 275 -32.46 23.01 9.71
CA GLN A 275 -31.21 22.89 10.45
C GLN A 275 -31.26 21.73 11.44
N GLY A 276 -30.11 21.09 11.62
CA GLY A 276 -29.86 20.16 12.72
C GLY A 276 -28.75 20.68 13.63
N SER A 277 -28.80 20.31 14.91
CA SER A 277 -27.70 20.55 15.85
C SER A 277 -27.13 19.21 16.30
N ILE A 278 -25.81 19.09 16.28
CA ILE A 278 -25.04 17.95 16.79
C ILE A 278 -24.14 18.47 17.90
N ILE A 279 -24.20 17.85 19.08
CA ILE A 279 -23.29 18.17 20.18
C ILE A 279 -22.33 17.00 20.33
N VAL A 280 -21.03 17.31 20.28
CA VAL A 280 -19.96 16.35 20.53
C VAL A 280 -19.26 16.64 21.85
N GLU A 281 -18.98 15.60 22.61
CA GLU A 281 -18.11 15.62 23.78
C GLU A 281 -16.71 15.19 23.32
N LEU A 282 -15.71 16.03 23.56
CA LEU A 282 -14.33 15.72 23.22
C LEU A 282 -13.73 14.72 24.23
N ALA A 283 -12.73 13.95 23.80
CA ALA A 283 -12.03 12.99 24.66
C ALA A 283 -11.37 13.70 25.87
N PRO A 284 -11.11 12.98 26.96
CA PRO A 284 -10.42 13.54 28.12
C PRO A 284 -9.06 14.14 27.76
N VAL A 285 -8.72 15.25 28.40
CA VAL A 285 -7.45 15.96 28.19
C VAL A 285 -6.24 15.11 28.60
N GLU A 286 -6.45 14.14 29.48
CA GLU A 286 -5.46 13.15 29.91
C GLU A 286 -5.14 12.13 28.82
N ASP A 287 -6.11 11.80 27.98
CA ASP A 287 -6.03 10.72 26.99
C ASP A 287 -5.58 11.25 25.62
N MET A 288 -6.14 12.38 25.18
CA MET A 288 -5.98 12.89 23.82
C MET A 288 -5.68 14.40 23.76
N PRO A 289 -4.73 14.93 24.56
CA PRO A 289 -4.52 16.37 24.68
C PRO A 289 -4.17 17.06 23.36
N HIS A 290 -3.39 16.42 22.50
CA HIS A 290 -2.94 17.05 21.26
C HIS A 290 -4.09 17.18 20.25
N ALA A 291 -4.80 16.10 19.99
CA ALA A 291 -5.93 16.05 19.07
C ALA A 291 -7.08 16.95 19.52
N VAL A 292 -7.41 16.94 20.81
CA VAL A 292 -8.48 17.79 21.36
C VAL A 292 -8.10 19.27 21.25
N TYR A 293 -6.86 19.63 21.62
CA TYR A 293 -6.37 21.02 21.47
C TYR A 293 -6.42 21.46 20.00
N TRP A 294 -5.94 20.60 19.11
CA TRP A 294 -5.93 20.84 17.67
C TRP A 294 -7.33 21.04 17.09
N PHE A 295 -8.32 20.24 17.51
CA PHE A 295 -9.71 20.41 17.09
C PHE A 295 -10.31 21.72 17.61
N LEU A 296 -10.12 22.04 18.89
CA LEU A 296 -10.63 23.27 19.50
C LEU A 296 -10.05 24.53 18.83
N GLU A 297 -8.77 24.53 18.46
CA GLU A 297 -8.17 25.64 17.70
C GLU A 297 -8.84 25.85 16.34
N GLN A 298 -9.16 24.76 15.62
CA GLN A 298 -9.85 24.84 14.33
C GLN A 298 -11.27 25.41 14.48
N VAL A 299 -12.01 24.97 15.50
CA VAL A 299 -13.34 25.48 15.83
C VAL A 299 -13.28 26.95 16.26
N GLN A 300 -12.35 27.31 17.16
CA GLN A 300 -12.17 28.69 17.64
C GLN A 300 -11.83 29.68 16.52
N ARG A 301 -11.11 29.22 15.50
CA ARG A 301 -10.76 29.98 14.28
C ARG A 301 -11.84 29.92 13.21
N LYS A 302 -12.98 29.26 13.49
CA LYS A 302 -14.10 29.08 12.56
C LYS A 302 -13.72 28.40 11.26
N LEU A 303 -12.69 27.53 11.27
CA LEU A 303 -12.18 26.91 10.05
C LEU A 303 -13.20 25.98 9.39
N TYR A 304 -14.07 25.36 10.20
CA TYR A 304 -15.16 24.51 9.71
C TYR A 304 -16.42 25.28 9.27
N ASP A 305 -16.53 26.59 9.52
CA ASP A 305 -17.67 27.37 9.04
C ASP A 305 -17.64 27.43 7.50
N GLY A 306 -18.73 26.99 6.87
CA GLY A 306 -18.86 26.85 5.42
C GLY A 306 -18.27 25.55 4.85
N CYS A 307 -17.79 24.64 5.70
CA CYS A 307 -17.40 23.29 5.28
C CYS A 307 -18.63 22.39 5.05
N SER A 308 -18.41 21.10 4.80
CA SER A 308 -19.52 20.15 4.67
C SER A 308 -19.16 18.71 5.01
N PHE A 309 -20.21 17.94 5.33
CA PHE A 309 -20.22 16.50 5.13
C PHE A 309 -20.33 16.24 3.64
N HIS A 310 -19.31 15.61 3.06
CA HIS A 310 -19.17 15.46 1.62
C HIS A 310 -19.02 14.00 1.18
N ARG A 311 -18.89 13.07 2.14
CA ARG A 311 -18.70 11.65 1.87
C ARG A 311 -19.44 10.78 2.89
N ASN A 312 -20.03 9.69 2.41
CA ASN A 312 -20.79 8.73 3.21
C ASN A 312 -20.37 7.29 2.86
N ALA A 313 -19.32 6.79 3.50
CA ALA A 313 -18.69 5.51 3.17
C ALA A 313 -19.32 4.30 3.88
N ALA A 314 -20.64 4.32 4.12
CA ALA A 314 -21.42 3.32 4.86
C ALA A 314 -21.05 3.16 6.35
N HIS A 315 -19.79 2.87 6.68
CA HIS A 315 -19.32 2.68 8.05
C HIS A 315 -18.92 3.99 8.75
N VAL A 316 -18.74 5.07 7.99
CA VAL A 316 -18.44 6.42 8.46
C VAL A 316 -19.10 7.48 7.56
N ILE A 317 -19.41 8.65 8.12
CA ILE A 317 -19.67 9.89 7.38
C ILE A 317 -18.51 10.85 7.59
N GLN A 318 -17.99 11.47 6.54
CA GLN A 318 -16.80 12.32 6.58
C GLN A 318 -17.13 13.78 6.24
N ALA A 319 -16.54 14.68 7.00
CA ALA A 319 -16.66 16.13 6.89
C ALA A 319 -15.31 16.82 6.82
N GLY A 320 -15.27 17.99 6.20
CA GLY A 320 -14.08 18.84 6.13
C GLY A 320 -14.20 19.89 5.02
N PRO A 321 -13.09 20.45 4.50
CA PRO A 321 -13.08 21.61 3.62
C PRO A 321 -13.55 21.32 2.19
N ALA A 322 -14.79 20.86 2.07
CA ALA A 322 -15.50 20.68 0.82
C ALA A 322 -16.63 21.71 0.72
N SER A 323 -16.86 22.23 -0.49
CA SER A 323 -17.93 23.18 -0.77
C SER A 323 -19.31 22.61 -0.47
N ASN A 324 -20.28 23.48 -0.21
CA ASN A 324 -21.68 23.12 0.09
C ASN A 324 -22.65 23.95 -0.76
N PHE A 325 -23.96 23.75 -0.59
CA PHE A 325 -25.01 24.42 -1.37
C PHE A 325 -25.38 25.83 -0.88
N LEU A 326 -24.98 26.23 0.34
CA LEU A 326 -25.30 27.56 0.91
C LEU A 326 -24.46 28.69 0.31
N SER A 327 -23.31 28.35 -0.26
CA SER A 327 -22.37 29.31 -0.84
C SER A 327 -21.80 28.79 -2.15
N PRO A 328 -21.43 29.67 -3.10
CA PRO A 328 -20.71 29.25 -4.30
C PRO A 328 -19.48 28.41 -3.93
N PRO A 329 -19.04 27.48 -4.81
CA PRO A 329 -17.84 26.69 -4.55
C PRO A 329 -16.66 27.58 -4.18
N ASP A 330 -16.20 27.47 -2.94
CA ASP A 330 -15.06 28.22 -2.42
C ASP A 330 -13.79 27.35 -2.49
N PRO A 331 -12.91 27.57 -3.49
CA PRO A 331 -11.66 26.82 -3.60
C PRO A 331 -10.68 27.15 -2.46
N GLN A 332 -10.96 28.15 -1.63
CA GLN A 332 -10.09 28.55 -0.52
C GLN A 332 -10.35 27.78 0.76
N LEU A 333 -11.40 26.94 0.85
CA LEU A 333 -11.70 26.18 2.08
C LEU A 333 -10.48 25.39 2.57
N SER A 334 -9.85 24.58 1.71
CA SER A 334 -8.65 23.83 2.10
C SER A 334 -7.45 24.74 2.35
N LYS A 335 -7.34 25.85 1.61
CA LYS A 335 -6.26 26.83 1.77
C LYS A 335 -6.30 27.49 3.15
N ARG A 336 -7.49 27.75 3.72
CA ARG A 336 -7.64 28.32 5.07
C ARG A 336 -7.01 27.44 6.15
N PHE A 337 -7.21 26.12 6.07
CA PHE A 337 -6.58 25.18 7.01
C PHE A 337 -5.05 25.19 6.85
N LYS A 338 -4.56 25.13 5.61
CA LYS A 338 -3.12 25.15 5.32
C LYS A 338 -2.45 26.45 5.78
N ASP A 339 -3.04 27.60 5.47
CA ASP A 339 -2.53 28.92 5.87
C ASP A 339 -2.52 29.09 7.40
N ALA A 340 -3.48 28.47 8.09
CA ALA A 340 -3.54 28.48 9.54
C ALA A 340 -2.62 27.43 10.20
N GLY A 341 -2.00 26.53 9.42
CA GLY A 341 -1.18 25.43 9.92
C GLY A 341 -1.99 24.29 10.54
N PHE A 342 -3.25 24.12 10.13
CA PHE A 342 -4.19 23.10 10.64
C PHE A 342 -4.63 22.08 9.58
N ASP A 343 -3.90 21.94 8.47
CA ASP A 343 -4.25 20.97 7.42
C ASP A 343 -3.91 19.53 7.80
N LYS A 344 -2.99 19.28 8.74
CA LYS A 344 -2.61 17.93 9.18
C LYS A 344 -2.20 17.92 10.65
N ILE A 345 -2.68 16.96 11.43
CA ILE A 345 -2.21 16.73 12.81
C ILE A 345 -0.73 16.29 12.78
N LEU A 346 0.01 16.61 13.85
CA LEU A 346 1.45 16.34 13.91
C LEU A 346 1.78 14.84 14.00
N PHE A 347 0.92 14.06 14.63
CA PHE A 347 1.01 12.60 14.72
C PHE A 347 -0.36 12.01 15.04
N GLN A 348 -0.54 10.71 14.78
CA GLN A 348 -1.75 9.99 15.16
C GLN A 348 -1.74 9.73 16.66
N GLU A 349 -2.49 10.53 17.40
CA GLU A 349 -2.68 10.33 18.84
C GLU A 349 -3.77 9.28 19.04
N TYR A 350 -3.55 8.29 19.90
CA TYR A 350 -4.53 7.24 20.16
C TYR A 350 -4.54 6.86 21.63
N SER A 351 -5.75 6.67 22.18
CA SER A 351 -5.96 6.13 23.51
C SER A 351 -6.98 4.99 23.45
N PRO A 352 -6.72 3.84 24.10
CA PRO A 352 -7.69 2.75 24.18
C PRO A 352 -8.96 3.14 24.97
N ASN A 353 -8.92 4.22 25.75
CA ASN A 353 -10.09 4.76 26.44
C ASN A 353 -11.02 5.56 25.50
N SER A 354 -10.53 5.90 24.30
CA SER A 354 -11.28 6.59 23.25
C SER A 354 -11.32 5.73 21.97
N PRO A 355 -11.97 4.55 21.98
CA PRO A 355 -12.03 3.67 20.82
C PRO A 355 -12.97 4.19 19.73
N HIS A 356 -12.79 3.68 18.50
CA HIS A 356 -13.64 4.01 17.35
C HIS A 356 -14.99 3.29 17.37
N VAL A 357 -15.83 3.58 18.35
CA VAL A 357 -17.18 3.00 18.47
C VAL A 357 -18.21 3.79 17.65
N LYS A 358 -19.45 3.27 17.56
CA LYS A 358 -20.55 4.00 16.90
C LYS A 358 -20.71 5.39 17.51
N PHE A 359 -20.79 6.39 16.63
CA PHE A 359 -20.85 7.82 16.93
C PHE A 359 -19.59 8.44 17.54
N SER A 360 -18.45 7.74 17.53
CA SER A 360 -17.15 8.37 17.79
C SER A 360 -16.73 9.25 16.59
N LEU A 361 -15.86 10.22 16.84
CA LEU A 361 -15.24 11.06 15.83
C LEU A 361 -13.75 10.77 15.73
N GLY A 362 -13.25 10.67 14.51
CA GLY A 362 -11.82 10.55 14.26
C GLY A 362 -11.33 11.39 13.09
N TYR A 363 -10.02 11.67 13.06
CA TYR A 363 -9.41 12.37 11.91
C TYR A 363 -9.26 11.41 10.73
N SER A 364 -9.61 11.88 9.53
CA SER A 364 -9.46 11.09 8.30
C SER A 364 -8.03 11.17 7.78
N GLY A 365 -7.49 10.04 7.33
CA GLY A 365 -6.19 9.98 6.64
C GLY A 365 -4.98 9.85 7.56
N ARG A 366 -3.79 9.68 6.96
CA ARG A 366 -2.50 9.56 7.66
C ARG A 366 -1.41 10.38 6.96
N PRO A 367 -0.84 11.42 7.60
CA PRO A 367 -1.32 12.03 8.86
C PRO A 367 -2.75 12.58 8.71
N GLY A 368 -3.52 12.53 9.79
CA GLY A 368 -4.95 12.89 9.79
C GLY A 368 -5.22 14.39 9.69
N GLY A 369 -6.44 14.75 9.27
CA GLY A 369 -6.90 16.15 9.17
C GLY A 369 -6.79 16.75 7.74
N PRO A 370 -7.42 17.90 7.48
CA PRO A 370 -8.39 18.58 8.35
C PRO A 370 -9.76 17.89 8.36
N ASP A 371 -9.94 16.91 7.47
CA ASP A 371 -11.12 16.06 7.42
C ASP A 371 -11.24 15.23 8.71
N PHE A 372 -12.47 15.11 9.20
CA PHE A 372 -12.83 14.20 10.28
C PHE A 372 -14.03 13.36 9.86
N TYR A 373 -14.28 12.27 10.55
CA TYR A 373 -15.43 11.42 10.32
C TYR A 373 -16.19 11.14 11.61
N ILE A 374 -17.47 10.77 11.47
CA ILE A 374 -18.30 10.19 12.52
C ILE A 374 -18.51 8.71 12.17
N SER A 375 -18.14 7.83 13.09
CA SER A 375 -18.37 6.38 12.97
C SER A 375 -19.86 6.05 13.01
N MET A 376 -20.34 5.24 12.07
CA MET A 376 -21.74 4.80 12.02
C MET A 376 -21.95 3.40 12.61
N GLN A 377 -20.86 2.74 12.96
CA GLN A 377 -20.80 1.42 13.59
C GLN A 377 -19.53 1.33 14.45
N ASP A 378 -19.32 0.22 15.16
CA ASP A 378 -18.04 -0.03 15.83
C ASP A 378 -16.96 -0.34 14.79
N ASN A 379 -16.04 0.61 14.63
CA ASN A 379 -14.89 0.57 13.73
C ASN A 379 -13.58 0.39 14.49
N SER A 380 -13.59 0.00 15.77
CA SER A 380 -12.38 -0.13 16.59
C SER A 380 -11.33 -1.06 15.99
N LYS A 381 -11.76 -2.10 15.25
CA LYS A 381 -10.87 -3.00 14.53
C LYS A 381 -10.34 -2.45 13.21
N ILE A 382 -11.07 -1.55 12.56
CA ILE A 382 -10.74 -1.04 11.23
C ILE A 382 -9.88 0.22 11.34
N HIS A 383 -10.23 1.10 12.28
CA HIS A 383 -9.60 2.39 12.48
C HIS A 383 -8.73 2.45 13.75
N GLY A 384 -8.76 1.41 14.58
CA GLY A 384 -7.82 1.28 15.71
C GLY A 384 -6.47 0.69 15.31
N PRO A 385 -5.59 0.43 16.29
CA PRO A 385 -4.27 -0.15 16.06
C PRO A 385 -4.37 -1.49 15.32
N GLY A 386 -3.54 -1.72 14.31
CA GLY A 386 -3.57 -2.95 13.50
C GLY A 386 -4.68 -3.02 12.46
N GLY A 387 -5.55 -2.01 12.36
CA GLY A 387 -6.75 -2.09 11.53
C GLY A 387 -6.54 -1.82 10.04
N GLN A 388 -5.48 -1.09 9.68
CA GLN A 388 -5.22 -0.67 8.31
C GLN A 388 -3.89 -1.27 7.78
N ASN A 389 -3.99 -2.37 7.03
CA ASN A 389 -2.84 -3.13 6.51
C ASN A 389 -2.02 -2.41 5.41
N ASN A 390 -2.44 -1.22 4.99
CA ASN A 390 -1.83 -0.50 3.86
C ASN A 390 -0.76 0.52 4.31
N PHE A 391 -0.41 0.56 5.60
CA PHE A 391 0.53 1.52 6.17
C PHE A 391 1.80 0.86 6.68
N GLU A 392 2.89 1.63 6.67
CA GLU A 392 4.22 1.17 7.09
C GLU A 392 4.27 0.79 8.58
N ASP A 393 3.49 1.49 9.41
CA ASP A 393 3.37 1.24 10.84
C ASP A 393 2.03 0.54 11.12
N PRO A 394 2.02 -0.80 11.33
CA PRO A 394 0.80 -1.53 11.59
C PRO A 394 0.18 -1.15 12.93
N GLU A 395 0.93 -0.57 13.87
CA GLU A 395 0.39 -0.15 15.18
C GLU A 395 -0.31 1.21 15.12
N GLU A 396 -0.11 1.96 14.02
CA GLU A 396 -0.72 3.27 13.87
C GLU A 396 -2.25 3.14 13.70
N ALA A 397 -2.97 3.89 14.51
CA ALA A 397 -4.43 3.99 14.51
C ALA A 397 -4.85 5.36 13.96
N ASP A 398 -6.10 5.48 13.51
CA ASP A 398 -6.67 6.81 13.29
C ASP A 398 -6.92 7.47 14.65
N THR A 399 -6.71 8.78 14.73
CA THR A 399 -6.96 9.55 15.96
C THR A 399 -8.46 9.62 16.26
N CYS A 400 -8.93 9.07 17.38
CA CYS A 400 -10.32 9.19 17.85
C CYS A 400 -10.42 10.21 19.00
N PHE A 401 -11.00 11.38 18.74
CA PHE A 401 -10.87 12.53 19.64
C PHE A 401 -12.19 13.06 20.22
N ALA A 402 -13.34 12.52 19.80
CA ALA A 402 -14.64 12.93 20.35
C ALA A 402 -15.71 11.85 20.16
N LYS A 403 -16.91 12.10 20.68
CA LYS A 403 -18.12 11.32 20.43
C LYS A 403 -19.35 12.21 20.41
N VAL A 404 -20.36 11.82 19.64
CA VAL A 404 -21.67 12.49 19.66
C VAL A 404 -22.37 12.19 20.98
N VAL A 405 -22.89 13.24 21.63
CA VAL A 405 -23.70 13.14 22.85
C VAL A 405 -25.12 13.68 22.69
N ASN A 406 -25.38 14.46 21.62
CA ASN A 406 -26.71 14.89 21.22
C ASN A 406 -26.80 15.08 19.69
N GLY A 407 -28.00 15.02 19.12
CA GLY A 407 -28.21 15.12 17.67
C GLY A 407 -27.98 13.81 16.92
N PHE A 408 -28.19 12.66 17.57
CA PHE A 408 -28.03 11.33 16.95
C PHE A 408 -28.95 11.14 15.73
N ASP A 409 -30.17 11.67 15.78
CA ASP A 409 -31.13 11.67 14.69
C ASP A 409 -30.64 12.49 13.50
N VAL A 410 -29.98 13.62 13.75
CA VAL A 410 -29.33 14.45 12.72
C VAL A 410 -28.20 13.66 12.05
N VAL A 411 -27.34 13.01 12.82
CA VAL A 411 -26.25 12.15 12.32
C VAL A 411 -26.79 10.99 11.48
N GLU A 412 -27.84 10.31 11.94
CA GLU A 412 -28.49 9.24 11.18
C GLU A 412 -29.15 9.75 9.89
N ARG A 413 -29.71 10.97 9.92
CA ARG A 413 -30.24 11.62 8.72
C ARG A 413 -29.13 11.92 7.72
N ILE A 414 -27.99 12.45 8.16
CA ILE A 414 -26.79 12.66 7.32
C ILE A 414 -26.38 11.33 6.68
N HIS A 415 -26.33 10.24 7.45
CA HIS A 415 -25.94 8.92 6.97
C HIS A 415 -26.95 8.28 5.99
N LYS A 416 -28.23 8.63 6.05
CA LYS A 416 -29.24 8.19 5.07
C LYS A 416 -29.21 8.97 3.76
N SER A 417 -28.35 9.98 3.65
CA SER A 417 -28.27 10.85 2.48
C SER A 417 -27.77 10.09 1.25
N PRO A 418 -28.37 10.32 0.07
CA PRO A 418 -27.95 9.69 -1.17
C PRO A 418 -26.47 9.95 -1.51
N THR A 419 -25.83 8.95 -2.09
CA THR A 419 -24.46 9.02 -2.60
C THR A 419 -24.40 8.80 -4.10
N LYS A 420 -23.50 9.51 -4.77
CA LYS A 420 -23.27 9.37 -6.21
C LYS A 420 -22.72 7.97 -6.53
N LYS A 421 -23.33 7.30 -7.50
CA LYS A 421 -22.87 5.97 -7.95
C LYS A 421 -21.52 6.11 -8.67
N GLY A 422 -20.52 5.35 -8.22
CA GLY A 422 -19.21 5.27 -8.87
C GLY A 422 -18.20 6.34 -8.45
N GLU A 423 -18.60 7.33 -7.66
CA GLU A 423 -17.69 8.38 -7.15
C GLU A 423 -17.39 8.14 -5.67
N TYR A 424 -16.41 7.29 -5.34
CA TYR A 424 -15.81 7.07 -3.99
C TYR A 424 -16.68 7.39 -2.73
N HIS A 425 -17.97 7.06 -2.78
CA HIS A 425 -18.98 7.39 -1.77
C HIS A 425 -19.22 8.89 -1.51
N ALA A 426 -18.98 9.75 -2.50
CA ALA A 426 -19.33 11.16 -2.49
C ALA A 426 -20.86 11.33 -2.34
N MET A 427 -21.28 12.27 -1.52
CA MET A 427 -22.71 12.58 -1.37
C MET A 427 -23.26 13.21 -2.66
N GLU A 428 -24.54 12.98 -2.97
CA GLU A 428 -25.21 13.67 -4.09
C GLU A 428 -25.32 15.17 -3.81
N SER A 429 -25.62 15.52 -2.55
CA SER A 429 -25.54 16.87 -2.03
C SER A 429 -24.83 16.89 -0.69
N ASN A 430 -23.86 17.79 -0.59
CA ASN A 430 -23.06 17.97 0.61
C ASN A 430 -23.88 18.70 1.67
N ILE A 431 -23.84 18.21 2.92
CA ILE A 431 -24.58 18.82 4.03
C ILE A 431 -23.70 19.90 4.66
N ALA A 432 -24.17 21.14 4.62
CA ALA A 432 -23.38 22.30 5.01
C ALA A 432 -23.17 22.33 6.52
N ILE A 433 -21.94 22.60 6.95
CA ILE A 433 -21.63 22.97 8.33
C ILE A 433 -21.74 24.49 8.41
N VAL A 434 -22.85 24.95 8.99
CA VAL A 434 -23.17 26.38 9.12
C VAL A 434 -22.20 27.02 10.11
N SER A 435 -22.03 26.38 11.26
CA SER A 435 -21.09 26.82 12.27
C SER A 435 -20.66 25.69 13.19
N MET A 436 -19.47 25.83 13.77
CA MET A 436 -19.07 25.09 14.97
C MET A 436 -18.72 26.04 16.10
N THR A 437 -19.25 25.78 17.29
CA THR A 437 -19.04 26.65 18.46
C THR A 437 -18.64 25.84 19.68
N ILE A 438 -17.58 26.27 20.36
CA ILE A 438 -17.18 25.71 21.66
C ILE A 438 -18.22 26.15 22.70
N MET A 439 -18.90 25.18 23.33
CA MET A 439 -19.90 25.48 24.35
C MET A 439 -19.21 25.88 25.65
N LYS A 440 -19.57 27.05 26.18
CA LYS A 440 -19.14 27.43 27.52
C LYS A 440 -19.90 26.61 28.54
N LYS A 441 -19.20 26.13 29.57
CA LYS A 441 -19.86 25.56 30.75
C LYS A 441 -20.79 26.64 31.29
N ASN A 442 -22.10 26.39 31.28
CA ASN A 442 -23.03 27.29 31.97
C ASN A 442 -22.59 27.32 33.44
N ASP A 443 -22.18 28.49 33.94
CA ASP A 443 -21.59 28.69 35.27
C ASP A 443 -22.60 28.47 36.43
N GLY A 444 -23.42 27.42 36.35
CA GLY A 444 -24.29 27.01 37.44
C GLY A 444 -25.51 27.89 37.68
N LYS A 445 -25.92 28.73 36.72
CA LYS A 445 -27.30 29.24 36.72
C LYS A 445 -28.24 28.12 36.30
N GLN A 446 -28.52 27.21 37.24
CA GLN A 446 -29.70 26.34 37.18
C GLN A 446 -30.91 27.26 37.06
N HIS A 447 -31.64 27.15 35.95
CA HIS A 447 -32.92 27.83 35.75
C HIS A 447 -34.05 27.04 36.38
#